data_AF-A0AAW2MBS1-F1
#
_entry.id   AF-A0AAW2MBS1-F1
#
_cell.length_a   1.000
_cell.length_b   1.000
_cell.length_c   1.000
_cell.angle_alpha   90.00
_cell.angle_beta   90.00
_cell.angle_gamma   90.00
#
_symmetry.space_group_name_H-M   'P 1'
#
loop_
_entity.id
_entity.type
_entity.pdbx_description
1 polymer ?
#
loop_
_entity_poly.entity_id
_entity_poly.type
_entity_poly.pdbx_seq_one_letter_code
_entity_poly.pdbx_strand_id
1 'polypeptide(L)'
;MPSMGSDMGDRDRELFVEVDPTGRYGRYSELLGSGAVKKVYRAFDQEEGIEVAWNQVKLRNFSDDETMINRLYSEVREFEGIQEEHRQVSMKALKKWSRQILKGLEYLHTHDPV
;
A
#
# COMPACT_ATOMS: atom_id res chain seq x y z
N MET A 1 6.88 25.62 -37.28
CA MET A 1 7.44 25.47 -35.92
C MET A 1 6.87 26.57 -35.04
N PRO A 2 6.67 26.39 -33.72
CA PRO A 2 5.76 25.44 -33.09
C PRO A 2 4.90 26.12 -31.99
N SER A 3 3.85 25.45 -31.53
CA SER A 3 3.46 25.50 -30.11
C SER A 3 2.75 24.19 -29.78
N MET A 4 3.57 23.21 -29.38
CA MET A 4 3.12 21.99 -28.72
C MET A 4 2.36 22.42 -27.47
N GLY A 5 1.06 22.20 -27.47
CA GLY A 5 0.26 22.18 -26.24
C GLY A 5 0.75 21.03 -25.38
N SER A 6 1.67 21.32 -24.48
CA SER A 6 2.00 20.48 -23.34
C SER A 6 0.82 20.52 -22.37
N ASP A 7 -0.16 19.63 -22.55
CA ASP A 7 -1.27 19.49 -21.59
C ASP A 7 -1.85 18.06 -21.52
N MET A 8 -0.97 17.05 -21.59
CA MET A 8 -1.32 15.64 -21.41
C MET A 8 -0.47 14.93 -20.35
N GLY A 9 0.02 15.65 -19.34
CA GLY A 9 1.00 15.12 -18.38
C GLY A 9 0.57 15.02 -16.92
N ASP A 10 -0.46 15.73 -16.47
CA ASP A 10 -0.56 16.05 -15.03
C ASP A 10 -1.93 15.78 -14.39
N ARG A 11 -2.73 14.86 -14.96
CA ARG A 11 -4.10 14.59 -14.49
C ARG A 11 -4.29 13.36 -13.61
N ASP A 12 -3.29 12.48 -13.45
CA ASP A 12 -3.53 11.16 -12.83
C ASP A 12 -2.61 10.80 -11.64
N ARG A 13 -1.82 11.75 -11.11
CA ARG A 13 -1.11 11.54 -9.84
C ARG A 13 -1.88 12.20 -8.71
N GLU A 14 -2.93 11.52 -8.25
CA GLU A 14 -3.58 11.89 -7.00
C GLU A 14 -2.51 12.04 -5.90
N LEU A 15 -2.49 13.20 -5.24
CA LEU A 15 -1.46 13.52 -4.26
C LEU A 15 -1.77 12.90 -2.91
N PHE A 16 -0.75 12.36 -2.25
CA PHE A 16 -0.88 11.94 -0.87
C PHE A 16 -1.17 13.14 0.03
N VAL A 17 -2.19 13.01 0.87
CA VAL A 17 -2.53 14.03 1.87
C VAL A 17 -1.71 13.87 3.15
N GLU A 18 -1.15 12.69 3.36
CA GLU A 18 -0.31 12.35 4.50
C GLU A 18 0.64 11.23 4.08
N VAL A 19 1.88 11.29 4.57
CA VAL A 19 2.88 10.23 4.40
C VAL A 19 3.34 9.81 5.78
N ASP A 20 3.51 8.51 5.98
CA ASP A 20 3.96 7.98 7.27
C ASP A 20 5.42 8.41 7.57
N PRO A 21 5.89 8.34 8.83
CA PRO A 21 7.25 8.74 9.20
C PRO A 21 8.36 8.00 8.45
N THR A 22 8.10 6.78 7.96
CA THR A 22 9.09 6.04 7.16
C THR A 22 9.16 6.51 5.71
N GLY A 23 8.18 7.28 5.24
CA GLY A 23 8.10 7.73 3.86
C GLY A 23 7.54 6.69 2.89
N ARG A 24 7.22 5.48 3.35
CA ARG A 24 6.82 4.34 2.52
C ARG A 24 5.36 4.41 2.11
N TYR A 25 4.49 4.73 3.06
CA TYR A 25 3.04 4.70 2.86
C TYR A 25 2.51 6.11 2.67
N GLY A 26 1.80 6.31 1.57
CA GLY A 26 1.08 7.55 1.30
C GLY A 26 -0.43 7.33 1.42
N ARG A 27 -1.11 8.19 2.16
CA ARG A 27 -2.57 8.16 2.35
C ARG A 27 -3.26 9.15 1.42
N TYR A 28 -4.40 8.75 0.86
CA TYR A 28 -5.28 9.63 0.07
C TYR A 28 -6.40 10.22 0.94
N SER A 29 -7.13 11.21 0.40
CA SER A 29 -8.30 11.78 1.09
C SER A 29 -9.50 10.84 1.16
N GLU A 30 -9.53 9.81 0.31
CA GLU A 30 -10.65 8.88 0.18
C GLU A 30 -10.85 8.03 1.45
N LEU A 31 -12.06 8.10 2.00
CA LEU A 31 -12.48 7.34 3.17
C LEU A 31 -13.16 6.04 2.72
N LEU A 32 -12.58 4.90 3.06
CA LEU A 32 -13.11 3.56 2.78
C LEU A 32 -14.13 3.11 3.84
N GLY A 33 -14.01 3.60 5.07
CA GLY A 33 -14.94 3.26 6.14
C GLY A 33 -14.74 4.06 7.42
N SER A 34 -15.79 4.19 8.23
CA SER A 34 -15.71 4.90 9.51
C SER A 34 -16.56 4.20 10.57
N GLY A 35 -16.01 4.07 11.77
CA GLY A 35 -16.72 3.65 12.97
C GLY A 35 -16.53 4.65 14.11
N ALA A 36 -17.02 4.30 15.30
CA ALA A 36 -16.93 5.15 16.49
C ALA A 36 -15.48 5.48 16.90
N VAL A 37 -14.54 4.58 16.61
CA VAL A 37 -13.15 4.64 17.07
C VAL A 37 -12.17 4.92 15.93
N LYS A 38 -12.42 4.34 14.76
CA LYS A 38 -11.47 4.32 13.65
C LYS A 38 -12.06 4.86 12.37
N LYS A 39 -11.20 5.48 11.57
CA LYS A 39 -11.44 5.80 10.17
C LYS A 39 -10.45 5.04 9.32
N VAL A 40 -10.91 4.51 8.20
CA VAL A 40 -10.10 3.72 7.27
C VAL A 40 -10.06 4.49 5.96
N TYR A 41 -8.87 4.85 5.51
CA TYR A 41 -8.64 5.61 4.29
C TYR A 41 -7.93 4.74 3.25
N ARG A 42 -8.05 5.11 1.97
CA ARG A 42 -7.23 4.53 0.92
C ARG A 42 -5.79 5.01 1.07
N ALA A 43 -4.84 4.14 0.83
CA ALA A 43 -3.41 4.44 0.86
C ALA A 43 -2.64 3.58 -0.14
N PHE A 44 -1.37 3.89 -0.34
CA PHE A 44 -0.50 3.21 -1.28
C PHE A 44 0.84 2.88 -0.62
N ASP A 45 1.28 1.64 -0.80
CA ASP A 45 2.62 1.18 -0.45
C ASP A 45 3.55 1.45 -1.64
N GLN A 46 4.46 2.42 -1.50
CA GLN A 46 5.34 2.83 -2.59
C GLN A 46 6.48 1.84 -2.86
N GLU A 47 6.82 0.97 -1.90
CA GLU A 47 7.86 -0.03 -2.10
C GLU A 47 7.32 -1.25 -2.85
N GLU A 48 6.12 -1.69 -2.48
CA GLU A 48 5.49 -2.89 -3.06
C GLU A 48 4.60 -2.56 -4.27
N GLY A 49 4.23 -1.29 -4.43
CA GLY A 49 3.38 -0.83 -5.53
C GLY A 49 1.93 -1.29 -5.43
N ILE A 50 1.40 -1.45 -4.22
CA ILE A 50 0.04 -1.95 -3.96
C ILE A 50 -0.80 -0.94 -3.19
N GLU A 51 -2.10 -0.97 -3.44
CA GLU A 51 -3.06 -0.24 -2.61
C GLU A 51 -3.26 -0.95 -1.26
N VAL A 52 -3.35 -0.15 -0.20
CA VAL A 52 -3.51 -0.60 1.18
C VAL A 52 -4.54 0.26 1.91
N ALA A 53 -4.98 -0.19 3.08
CA ALA A 53 -5.88 0.54 3.96
C ALA A 53 -5.11 1.25 5.09
N TRP A 54 -5.36 2.55 5.27
CA TRP A 54 -4.78 3.35 6.35
C TRP A 54 -5.78 3.54 7.49
N ASN A 55 -5.52 2.92 8.64
CA ASN A 55 -6.36 3.03 9.82
C ASN A 55 -5.91 4.20 10.71
N GLN A 56 -6.77 5.21 10.85
CA GLN A 56 -6.56 6.33 11.76
C GLN A 56 -7.45 6.18 13.00
N VAL A 57 -6.84 6.08 14.19
CA VAL A 57 -7.54 5.93 15.47
C VAL A 57 -7.45 7.25 16.26
N LYS A 58 -8.59 7.73 16.76
CA LYS A 58 -8.61 8.92 17.63
C LYS A 58 -8.36 8.53 19.08
N LEU A 59 -7.14 8.76 19.56
CA LEU A 59 -6.73 8.41 20.93
C LEU A 59 -7.39 9.27 22.03
N ARG A 60 -7.95 10.45 21.69
CA ARG A 60 -8.56 11.37 22.67
C ARG A 60 -9.75 10.81 23.44
N ASN A 61 -10.34 9.70 23.00
CA ASN A 61 -11.43 9.03 23.72
C ASN A 61 -10.94 8.00 24.75
N PHE A 62 -9.62 7.78 24.87
CA PHE A 62 -9.03 6.72 25.68
C PHE A 62 -8.04 7.24 26.72
N SER A 63 -7.86 8.57 26.85
CA SER A 63 -6.84 9.17 27.72
C SER A 63 -6.98 8.79 29.19
N ASP A 64 -8.19 8.43 29.62
CA ASP A 64 -8.50 8.11 31.02
C ASP A 64 -8.53 6.58 31.28
N ASP A 65 -8.29 5.76 30.26
CA ASP A 65 -8.35 4.30 30.35
C ASP A 65 -7.06 3.65 29.82
N GLU A 66 -6.12 3.49 30.75
CA GLU A 66 -4.82 2.84 30.53
C GLU A 66 -4.97 1.40 30.00
N THR A 67 -6.08 0.71 30.28
CA THR A 67 -6.32 -0.66 29.80
C THR A 67 -6.68 -0.67 28.31
N MET A 68 -7.46 0.29 27.83
CA MET A 68 -7.77 0.45 26.41
C MET A 68 -6.55 0.86 25.60
N ILE A 69 -5.70 1.74 26.15
CA ILE A 69 -4.43 2.13 25.55
C ILE A 69 -3.52 0.91 25.38
N ASN A 70 -3.35 0.10 26.43
CA ASN A 70 -2.55 -1.12 26.37
C ASN A 70 -3.10 -2.14 25.37
N ARG A 71 -4.44 -2.29 25.29
CA ARG A 71 -5.08 -3.18 24.31
C ARG A 71 -4.80 -2.73 22.88
N LEU A 72 -4.91 -1.44 22.59
CA LEU A 72 -4.57 -0.88 21.28
C LEU A 72 -3.10 -1.15 20.91
N TYR A 73 -2.17 -0.94 21.85
CA TYR A 73 -0.76 -1.26 21.60
C TYR A 73 -0.51 -2.76 21.35
N SER A 74 -1.20 -3.65 22.08
CA SER A 74 -1.09 -5.09 21.84
C SER A 74 -1.64 -5.50 20.47
N GLU A 75 -2.77 -4.93 20.06
CA GLU A 75 -3.42 -5.23 18.78
C GLU A 75 -2.55 -4.74 17.60
N VAL A 76 -1.93 -3.56 17.71
CA VAL A 76 -0.98 -3.05 16.71
C VAL A 76 0.22 -4.00 16.56
N ARG A 77 0.81 -4.43 17.68
CA ARG A 77 1.97 -5.36 17.65
C ARG A 77 1.64 -6.71 17.04
N GLU A 78 0.44 -7.23 17.30
CA GLU A 78 -0.02 -8.50 16.71
C GLU A 78 -0.25 -8.35 15.21
N PHE A 79 -0.86 -7.23 14.80
CA PHE A 79 -1.11 -6.93 13.38
C PHE A 79 0.18 -6.72 12.58
N GLU A 80 1.22 -6.12 13.17
CA GLU A 80 2.56 -6.02 12.57
C GLU A 80 3.18 -7.40 12.31
N GLY A 81 3.06 -8.33 13.26
CA GLY A 81 3.57 -9.69 13.13
C GLY A 81 2.88 -10.47 12.01
N ILE A 82 1.55 -10.41 11.96
CA ILE A 82 0.75 -11.08 10.93
C ILE A 82 1.06 -10.48 9.54
N GLN A 83 1.17 -9.16 9.43
CA GLN A 83 1.54 -8.53 8.16
C GLN A 83 2.90 -9.01 7.67
N GLU A 84 3.92 -9.07 8.54
CA GLU A 84 5.27 -9.51 8.12
C GLU A 84 5.27 -10.96 7.61
N GLU A 85 4.53 -11.87 8.26
CA GLU A 85 4.43 -13.26 7.82
C GLU A 85 3.73 -13.41 6.46
N HIS A 86 2.60 -12.74 6.25
CA HIS A 86 1.87 -12.80 4.99
C HIS A 86 2.54 -12.00 3.86
N ARG A 87 3.30 -10.95 4.20
CA ARG A 87 4.07 -10.10 3.29
C ARG A 87 5.18 -10.86 2.57
N GLN A 88 5.89 -11.74 3.27
CA GLN A 88 6.94 -12.55 2.65
C GLN A 88 6.39 -13.62 1.70
N VAL A 89 5.19 -14.15 1.97
CA VAL A 89 4.60 -15.24 1.19
C VAL A 89 4.08 -14.72 -0.16
N SER A 90 3.54 -13.50 -0.23
CA SER A 90 3.05 -12.89 -1.49
C SER A 90 4.20 -12.46 -2.42
N MET A 91 5.21 -11.77 -1.91
CA MET A 91 6.29 -11.23 -2.76
C MET A 91 7.27 -12.28 -3.29
N LYS A 92 7.53 -13.34 -2.53
CA LYS A 92 8.35 -14.46 -3.01
C LYS A 92 7.64 -15.23 -4.13
N ALA A 93 6.31 -15.37 -4.05
CA ALA A 93 5.51 -15.99 -5.10
C ALA A 93 5.48 -15.13 -6.36
N LEU A 94 5.21 -13.82 -6.22
CA LEU A 94 5.16 -12.89 -7.34
C LEU A 94 6.49 -12.83 -8.10
N LYS A 95 7.63 -12.69 -7.40
CA LYS A 95 8.97 -12.71 -8.02
C LYS A 95 9.27 -14.03 -8.75
N LYS A 96 8.80 -15.17 -8.22
CA LYS A 96 8.93 -16.48 -8.88
C LYS A 96 8.08 -16.55 -10.15
N TRP A 97 6.84 -16.08 -10.09
CA TRP A 97 5.94 -16.07 -11.25
C TRP A 97 6.44 -15.13 -12.34
N SER A 98 6.88 -13.91 -12.00
CA SER A 98 7.50 -12.99 -12.96
C SER A 98 8.69 -13.63 -13.66
N ARG A 99 9.55 -14.33 -12.91
CA ARG A 99 10.71 -15.03 -13.50
C ARG A 99 10.31 -16.17 -14.43
N GLN A 100 9.23 -16.90 -14.14
CA GLN A 100 8.73 -17.95 -15.02
C GLN A 100 8.16 -17.37 -16.32
N ILE A 101 7.35 -16.32 -16.22
CA ILE A 101 6.77 -15.63 -17.39
C ILE A 101 7.88 -15.09 -18.29
N LEU A 102 8.88 -14.42 -17.72
CA LEU A 102 10.01 -13.86 -18.47
C LEU A 102 10.83 -14.95 -19.19
N LYS A 103 11.07 -16.10 -18.55
CA LYS A 103 11.72 -17.25 -19.19
C LYS A 103 10.90 -17.82 -20.35
N GLY A 104 9.58 -17.89 -20.19
CA GLY A 104 8.68 -18.32 -21.27
C GLY A 104 8.71 -17.36 -22.46
N LEU A 105 8.68 -16.05 -22.19
CA LEU A 105 8.78 -15.02 -23.24
C LEU A 105 10.15 -15.06 -23.94
N GLU A 106 11.24 -15.21 -23.20
CA GLU A 106 12.58 -15.37 -23.76
C GLU A 106 12.66 -16.61 -24.67
N TYR A 107 12.08 -17.73 -24.26
CA TYR A 107 12.02 -18.94 -25.08
C TYR A 107 11.27 -18.70 -26.39
N LEU A 108 10.09 -18.07 -26.33
CA LEU A 108 9.27 -17.77 -27.51
C LEU A 108 9.92 -16.75 -28.46
N HIS A 109 10.72 -15.81 -27.96
CA HIS A 109 11.41 -14.82 -28.78
C HIS A 109 12.71 -15.34 -29.41
N THR A 110 13.27 -16.43 -28.88
CA THR A 110 14.53 -17.01 -29.35
C THR A 110 14.34 -18.22 -30.26
N HIS A 111 13.11 -18.72 -30.37
CA HIS A 111 12.77 -19.85 -31.23
C HIS A 111 11.79 -19.38 -32.29
N ASP A 112 12.16 -19.54 -33.56
CA ASP A 112 11.23 -19.31 -34.67
C ASP A 112 10.04 -20.29 -34.57
N PRO A 113 8.80 -19.82 -34.72
CA PRO A 113 7.66 -20.71 -34.84
C PRO A 113 7.78 -21.50 -36.13
N VAL A 114 7.81 -22.83 -36.00
CA VAL A 114 7.81 -23.79 -37.13
C VAL A 114 6.49 -23.71 -37.89
#